data_AF-A0A3S0RUY8-F1
#
_entry.id   AF-A0A3S0RUY8-F1
#
_cell.length_a   1.000
_cell.length_b   1.000
_cell.length_c   1.000
_cell.angle_alpha   90.00
_cell.angle_beta   90.00
_cell.angle_gamma   90.00
#
_symmetry.space_group_name_H-M   'P 1'
#
loop_
_entity.id
_entity.type
_entity.pdbx_description
1 polymer ?
#
loop_
_entity_poly.entity_id
_entity_poly.type
_entity_poly.pdbx_seq_one_letter_code
_entity_poly.pdbx_strand_id
1 'polypeptide(L)'
;MAIHALASQPADVSTLEACRRAVETTITSVSDDAWVFEQQRWRLVFSRPELKEMQYAAYRRVAQEAAEIECRRLGRNPGDLEIRTFFGALTGALVAALDDGHDLQNSLMWALEFIETGMIIPETAHPDDIAFIVRPASGHGLPDEPAS
;
A
#
# COMPACT_ATOMS: atom_id res chain seq x y z
N MET A 1 5.09 11.52 -3.90
CA MET A 1 3.83 12.23 -4.24
C MET A 1 2.79 12.12 -3.12
N ALA A 2 2.48 10.92 -2.62
CA ALA A 2 1.55 10.73 -1.49
C ALA A 2 1.87 11.58 -0.25
N ILE A 3 3.15 11.67 0.14
CA ILE A 3 3.58 12.48 1.29
C ILE A 3 3.24 13.98 1.11
N HIS A 4 3.45 14.52 -0.09
CA HIS A 4 3.08 15.91 -0.40
C HIS A 4 1.56 16.09 -0.46
N ALA A 5 0.84 15.11 -1.00
CA ALA A 5 -0.62 15.13 -1.05
C ALA A 5 -1.25 15.07 0.35
N LEU A 6 -0.63 14.34 1.29
CA LEU A 6 -1.02 14.28 2.70
C LEU A 6 -0.82 15.64 3.39
N ALA A 7 0.33 16.29 3.18
CA ALA A 7 0.63 17.59 3.77
C ALA A 7 -0.36 18.69 3.35
N SER A 8 -0.98 18.54 2.17
CA SER A 8 -1.96 19.48 1.63
C SER A 8 -3.40 19.20 2.09
N GLN A 9 -3.65 18.15 2.88
CA GLN A 9 -5.01 17.86 3.36
C GLN A 9 -5.44 18.85 4.45
N PRO A 10 -6.71 19.30 4.45
CA PRO A 10 -7.25 20.13 5.53
C PRO A 10 -7.12 19.46 6.90
N ALA A 11 -6.85 20.23 7.96
CA ALA A 11 -6.61 19.70 9.31
C ALA A 11 -7.86 19.09 9.98
N ASP A 12 -9.06 19.50 9.54
CA ASP A 12 -10.35 18.99 10.00
C ASP A 12 -10.72 17.62 9.41
N VAL A 13 -9.96 17.13 8.43
CA VAL A 13 -10.08 15.78 7.88
C VAL A 13 -9.31 14.79 8.77
N SER A 14 -9.94 13.64 9.07
CA SER A 14 -9.31 12.58 9.86
C SER A 14 -8.03 12.08 9.19
N THR A 15 -7.08 11.58 9.98
CA THR A 15 -5.79 11.07 9.47
C THR A 15 -5.96 9.98 8.41
N LEU A 16 -6.93 9.08 8.61
CA LEU A 16 -7.19 7.99 7.69
C LEU A 16 -7.75 8.48 6.35
N GLU A 17 -8.74 9.38 6.40
CA GLU A 17 -9.32 9.98 5.19
C GLU A 17 -8.29 10.83 4.43
N ALA A 18 -7.44 11.56 5.16
CA ALA A 18 -6.33 12.31 4.57
C ALA A 18 -5.35 11.37 3.83
N CYS A 19 -5.05 10.20 4.39
CA CYS A 19 -4.23 9.18 3.75
C CYS A 19 -4.92 8.58 2.51
N ARG A 20 -6.21 8.23 2.62
CA ARG A 20 -7.03 7.70 1.51
C ARG A 20 -6.97 8.63 0.30
N ARG A 21 -7.26 9.92 0.50
CA ARG A 21 -7.18 10.95 -0.55
C ARG A 21 -5.78 11.11 -1.13
N ALA A 22 -4.74 11.05 -0.28
CA ALA A 22 -3.36 11.16 -0.74
C ALA A 22 -2.92 9.97 -1.60
N VAL A 23 -3.38 8.76 -1.28
CA VAL A 23 -3.16 7.55 -2.07
C VAL A 23 -3.90 7.64 -3.40
N GLU A 24 -5.18 8.00 -3.39
CA GLU A 24 -5.99 8.19 -4.61
C GLU A 24 -5.38 9.25 -5.54
N THR A 25 -4.96 10.39 -4.99
CA THR A 25 -4.26 11.45 -5.74
C THR A 25 -2.98 10.91 -6.38
N THR A 26 -2.23 10.07 -5.66
CA THR A 26 -0.98 9.49 -6.20
C THR A 26 -1.28 8.54 -7.35
N ILE A 27 -2.22 7.62 -7.18
CA ILE A 27 -2.60 6.64 -8.21
C ILE A 27 -3.09 7.35 -9.47
N THR A 28 -3.99 8.32 -9.32
CA THR A 28 -4.57 9.07 -10.46
C THR A 28 -3.59 10.01 -11.14
N SER A 29 -2.50 10.40 -10.47
CA SER A 29 -1.47 11.29 -11.04
C SER A 29 -0.41 10.58 -11.88
N VAL A 30 -0.35 9.25 -11.83
CA VAL A 30 0.66 8.44 -12.53
C VAL A 30 0.10 8.00 -13.89
N SER A 31 0.89 8.19 -14.95
CA SER A 31 0.50 7.71 -16.29
C SER A 31 0.59 6.19 -16.39
N ASP A 32 -0.16 5.60 -17.34
CA ASP A 32 -0.13 4.14 -17.58
C ASP A 32 1.29 3.61 -17.85
N ASP A 33 2.09 4.33 -18.64
CA ASP A 33 3.49 3.96 -18.92
C ASP A 33 4.36 3.96 -17.65
N ALA A 34 4.15 4.95 -16.77
CA ALA A 34 4.85 5.02 -15.50
C ALA A 34 4.40 3.89 -14.56
N TRP A 35 3.14 3.47 -14.63
CA TRP A 35 2.62 2.33 -13.88
C TRP A 35 3.23 1.00 -14.35
N VAL A 36 3.35 0.79 -15.67
CA VAL A 36 4.04 -0.38 -16.22
C VAL A 36 5.50 -0.42 -15.77
N PHE A 37 6.19 0.73 -15.79
CA PHE A 37 7.56 0.84 -15.29
C PHE A 37 7.67 0.49 -13.81
N GLU A 38 6.79 1.02 -12.96
CA GLU A 38 6.78 0.70 -11.53
C GLU A 38 6.52 -0.78 -11.25
N GLN A 39 5.59 -1.41 -11.97
CA GLN A 39 5.35 -2.85 -11.86
C GLN A 39 6.58 -3.69 -12.24
N GLN A 40 7.31 -3.29 -13.30
CA GLN A 40 8.56 -3.94 -13.68
C GLN A 40 9.63 -3.76 -12.60
N ARG A 41 9.75 -2.54 -12.05
CA ARG A 41 10.67 -2.25 -10.93
C ARG A 41 10.37 -3.13 -9.73
N TRP A 42 9.10 -3.26 -9.34
CA TRP A 42 8.71 -4.07 -8.18
C TRP A 42 9.03 -5.53 -8.41
N ARG A 43 8.75 -6.09 -9.60
CA ARG A 43 9.12 -7.47 -9.93
C ARG A 43 10.61 -7.72 -9.72
N LEU A 44 11.47 -6.78 -10.13
CA LEU A 44 12.92 -6.89 -9.92
C LEU A 44 13.30 -6.74 -8.44
N VAL A 45 12.78 -5.73 -7.76
CA VAL A 45 13.06 -5.45 -6.34
C VAL A 45 12.66 -6.63 -5.45
N PHE A 46 11.48 -7.20 -5.66
CA PHE A 46 10.98 -8.33 -4.87
C PHE A 46 11.54 -9.69 -5.32
N SER A 47 12.23 -9.78 -6.46
CA SER A 47 12.95 -11.00 -6.88
C SER A 47 14.27 -11.25 -6.14
N ARG A 48 14.81 -10.25 -5.44
CA ARG A 48 16.10 -10.33 -4.75
C ARG A 48 15.94 -10.01 -3.26
N PRO A 49 16.37 -10.89 -2.35
CA PRO A 49 16.26 -10.65 -0.90
C PRO A 49 16.87 -9.32 -0.46
N GLU A 50 18.04 -8.96 -0.98
CA GLU A 50 18.78 -7.76 -0.58
C GLU A 50 18.04 -6.49 -1.02
N LEU A 51 17.44 -6.50 -2.21
CA LEU A 51 16.64 -5.38 -2.71
C LEU A 51 15.32 -5.24 -1.94
N LYS A 52 14.68 -6.38 -1.61
CA LYS A 52 13.46 -6.44 -0.81
C LYS A 52 13.67 -5.83 0.58
N GLU A 53 14.76 -6.18 1.26
CA GLU A 53 15.11 -5.62 2.56
C GLU A 53 15.35 -4.11 2.50
N MET A 54 16.09 -3.63 1.49
CA MET A 54 16.29 -2.21 1.26
C MET A 54 14.97 -1.48 0.99
N GLN A 55 14.06 -2.08 0.23
CA GLN A 55 12.75 -1.52 -0.05
C GLN A 55 11.89 -1.41 1.21
N TYR A 56 11.93 -2.40 2.11
CA TYR A 56 11.25 -2.32 3.41
C TYR A 56 11.85 -1.26 4.33
N ALA A 57 13.17 -1.11 4.36
CA ALA A 57 13.81 -0.02 5.07
C ALA A 57 13.36 1.34 4.54
N ALA A 58 13.22 1.48 3.22
CA ALA A 58 12.71 2.70 2.60
C ALA A 58 11.25 2.99 3.01
N TYR A 59 10.37 1.99 3.07
CA TYR A 59 8.99 2.19 3.54
C TYR A 59 8.93 2.64 5.00
N ARG A 60 9.76 2.07 5.89
CA ARG A 60 9.82 2.52 7.29
C ARG A 60 10.23 3.99 7.39
N ARG A 61 11.16 4.44 6.54
CA ARG A 61 11.56 5.86 6.50
C ARG A 61 10.42 6.75 6.00
N VAL A 62 9.73 6.34 4.94
CA VAL A 62 8.55 7.05 4.42
C VAL A 62 7.45 7.16 5.50
N ALA A 63 7.24 6.11 6.28
CA ALA A 63 6.29 6.12 7.39
C ALA A 63 6.63 7.14 8.47
N GLN A 64 7.93 7.26 8.81
CA GLN A 64 8.42 8.25 9.76
C GLN A 64 8.21 9.68 9.23
N GLU A 65 8.54 9.92 7.96
CA GLU A 65 8.34 11.21 7.32
C GLU A 65 6.85 11.59 7.25
N ALA A 66 5.97 10.63 6.95
CA ALA A 66 4.53 10.83 6.93
C ALA A 66 3.97 11.15 8.33
N ALA A 67 4.43 10.45 9.37
CA ALA A 67 4.06 10.72 10.76
C ALA A 67 4.45 12.15 11.18
N GLU A 68 5.65 12.61 10.84
CA GLU A 68 6.08 13.98 11.14
C GLU A 68 5.24 15.03 10.42
N ILE A 69 4.86 14.76 9.17
CA ILE A 69 3.98 15.64 8.38
C ILE A 69 2.60 15.71 8.99
N GLU A 70 2.07 14.58 9.43
CA GLU A 70 0.76 14.51 10.06
C GLU A 70 0.74 15.22 11.41
N CYS A 71 1.80 15.08 12.20
CA CYS A 71 1.98 15.86 13.43
C CYS A 71 1.94 17.36 13.13
N ARG A 72 2.61 17.82 12.07
CA ARG A 72 2.55 19.23 11.64
C ARG A 72 1.15 19.63 11.17
N ARG A 73 0.47 18.80 10.38
CA ARG A 73 -0.90 19.04 9.88
C ARG A 73 -1.90 19.23 11.02
N LEU A 74 -1.74 18.46 12.09
CA LEU A 74 -2.63 18.46 13.25
C LEU A 74 -2.17 19.35 14.40
N GLY A 75 -1.02 20.02 14.30
CA GLY A 75 -0.44 20.80 15.39
C GLY A 75 -0.03 19.98 16.62
N ARG A 76 0.35 18.70 16.42
CA ARG A 76 0.73 17.75 17.47
C ARG A 76 2.25 17.61 17.58
N ASN A 77 2.70 16.98 18.67
CA ASN A 77 4.12 16.74 18.92
C ASN A 77 4.70 15.76 17.86
N PRO A 78 5.87 16.02 17.25
CA PRO A 78 6.51 15.07 16.32
C PRO A 78 6.76 13.66 16.90
N GLY A 79 6.88 13.54 18.21
CA GLY A 79 7.03 12.26 18.92
C GLY A 79 5.71 11.58 19.31
N ASP A 80 4.56 12.09 18.86
CA ASP A 80 3.24 11.57 19.22
C ASP A 80 3.10 10.09 18.90
N LEU A 81 2.87 9.28 19.93
CA LEU A 81 2.85 7.83 19.81
C LEU A 81 1.66 7.34 19.00
N GLU A 82 0.51 8.01 19.08
CA GLU A 82 -0.70 7.60 18.35
C GLU A 82 -0.48 7.74 16.85
N ILE A 83 0.06 8.88 16.42
CA ILE A 83 0.37 9.15 15.01
C ILE A 83 1.45 8.19 14.51
N ARG A 84 2.51 7.98 15.28
CA ARG A 84 3.58 7.04 14.90
C ARG A 84 3.09 5.61 14.81
N THR A 85 2.19 5.20 15.70
CA THR A 85 1.57 3.87 15.69
C THR A 85 0.69 3.71 14.47
N PHE A 86 -0.12 4.72 14.14
CA PHE A 86 -0.97 4.72 12.95
C PHE A 86 -0.15 4.47 11.67
N PHE A 87 0.90 5.27 11.42
CA PHE A 87 1.74 5.08 10.22
C PHE A 87 2.56 3.79 10.26
N GLY A 88 2.93 3.31 11.45
CA GLY A 88 3.54 1.99 11.64
C GLY A 88 2.61 0.87 11.20
N ALA A 89 1.34 0.89 11.64
CA ALA A 89 0.33 -0.08 11.27
C ALA A 89 0.04 -0.06 9.77
N LEU A 90 -0.14 1.13 9.19
CA LEU A 90 -0.36 1.31 7.75
C LEU A 90 0.80 0.75 6.91
N THR A 91 2.04 0.98 7.36
CA THR A 91 3.23 0.45 6.70
C THR A 91 3.34 -1.07 6.82
N GLY A 92 2.98 -1.63 7.98
CA GLY A 92 2.90 -3.07 8.17
C GLY A 92 1.89 -3.72 7.23
N ALA A 93 0.72 -3.10 7.07
CA ALA A 93 -0.31 -3.58 6.14
C ALA A 93 0.17 -3.51 4.68
N LEU A 94 0.88 -2.45 4.29
CA LEU A 94 1.52 -2.35 2.97
C LEU A 94 2.54 -3.46 2.73
N VAL A 95 3.37 -3.77 3.73
CA VAL A 95 4.38 -4.85 3.62
C VAL A 95 3.70 -6.20 3.45
N ALA A 96 2.63 -6.48 4.22
CA ALA A 96 1.87 -7.72 4.09
C ALA A 96 1.23 -7.87 2.71
N ALA A 97 0.65 -6.78 2.18
CA ALA A 97 0.08 -6.74 0.82
C ALA A 97 1.12 -7.03 -0.27
N LEU A 98 2.35 -6.52 -0.10
CA LEU A 98 3.44 -6.75 -1.05
C LEU A 98 3.99 -8.17 -1.01
N ASP A 99 3.97 -8.81 0.16
CA ASP A 99 4.41 -10.20 0.31
C ASP A 99 3.45 -11.20 -0.37
N ASP A 100 2.17 -10.86 -0.45
CA ASP A 100 1.17 -11.71 -1.08
C ASP A 100 1.28 -11.74 -2.62
N GLY A 101 1.97 -10.76 -3.22
CA GLY A 101 2.30 -10.75 -4.66
C GLY A 101 1.13 -10.44 -5.60
N HIS A 102 -0.02 -10.02 -5.06
CA HIS A 102 -1.23 -9.68 -5.80
C HIS A 102 -1.35 -8.17 -6.08
N ASP A 103 -2.49 -7.74 -6.63
CA ASP A 103 -2.79 -6.35 -7.01
C ASP A 103 -2.61 -5.38 -5.83
N LEU A 104 -1.47 -4.66 -5.81
CA LEU A 104 -1.11 -3.80 -4.68
C LEU A 104 -2.15 -2.71 -4.43
N GLN A 105 -2.75 -2.16 -5.49
CA GLN A 105 -3.71 -1.09 -5.34
C GLN A 105 -4.93 -1.57 -4.56
N ASN A 106 -5.52 -2.69 -4.98
CA ASN A 106 -6.65 -3.29 -4.29
C ASN A 106 -6.29 -3.71 -2.86
N SER A 107 -5.10 -4.27 -2.67
CA SER A 107 -4.60 -4.70 -1.36
C SER A 107 -4.43 -3.53 -0.39
N LEU A 108 -3.89 -2.40 -0.86
CA LEU A 108 -3.69 -1.21 -0.05
C LEU A 108 -5.02 -0.54 0.32
N MET A 109 -5.96 -0.47 -0.63
CA MET A 109 -7.30 0.08 -0.38
C MET A 109 -8.08 -0.78 0.61
N TRP A 110 -8.01 -2.10 0.48
CA TRP A 110 -8.57 -3.03 1.44
C TRP A 110 -7.93 -2.87 2.83
N ALA A 111 -6.60 -2.76 2.90
CA ALA A 111 -5.90 -2.56 4.16
C ALA A 111 -6.34 -1.27 4.87
N LEU A 112 -6.57 -0.18 4.12
CA LEU A 112 -7.09 1.08 4.67
C LEU A 112 -8.50 0.90 5.26
N GLU A 113 -9.39 0.19 4.56
CA GLU A 113 -10.74 -0.12 5.04
C GLU A 113 -10.73 -1.06 6.26
N PHE A 114 -9.85 -2.06 6.26
CA PHE A 114 -9.67 -2.96 7.40
C PHE A 114 -9.20 -2.18 8.64
N ILE A 115 -8.29 -1.23 8.48
CA ILE A 115 -7.87 -0.33 9.56
C ILE A 115 -9.04 0.59 9.99
N GLU A 116 -9.82 1.11 9.05
CA GLU A 116 -10.99 1.99 9.30
C GLU A 116 -12.03 1.33 10.20
N THR A 117 -12.31 0.05 9.94
CA THR A 117 -13.29 -0.74 10.69
C THR A 117 -12.78 -1.23 12.04
N GLY A 118 -11.55 -0.87 12.42
CA GLY A 118 -10.96 -1.21 13.72
C GLY A 118 -10.20 -2.53 13.73
N MET A 119 -9.79 -3.04 12.56
CA MET A 119 -9.06 -4.31 12.40
C MET A 119 -9.78 -5.50 13.04
N ILE A 120 -11.11 -5.51 12.92
CA ILE A 120 -11.94 -6.58 13.46
C ILE A 120 -11.67 -7.84 12.64
N ILE A 121 -11.12 -8.87 13.27
CA ILE A 121 -10.93 -10.19 12.64
C ILE A 121 -12.25 -10.95 12.75
N PRO A 122 -12.99 -11.21 11.65
CA PRO A 122 -14.24 -11.95 11.71
C PRO A 122 -13.97 -13.43 12.05
N GLU A 123 -14.92 -14.06 12.77
CA GLU A 123 -14.83 -15.47 13.20
C GLU A 123 -14.87 -16.46 12.01
N THR A 124 -15.34 -15.99 10.86
CA THR A 124 -15.31 -16.68 9.56
C THR A 124 -14.72 -15.76 8.50
N ALA A 125 -13.78 -16.25 7.68
CA ALA A 125 -13.24 -15.49 6.54
C ALA A 125 -14.36 -15.01 5.60
N HIS A 126 -14.27 -13.78 5.09
CA HIS A 126 -15.25 -13.26 4.12
C HIS A 126 -15.13 -14.09 2.83
N PRO A 127 -16.23 -14.50 2.17
CA PRO A 127 -16.17 -15.24 0.90
C PRO A 127 -15.34 -14.54 -0.20
N ASP A 128 -15.19 -13.22 -0.14
CA ASP A 128 -14.36 -12.44 -1.07
C ASP A 128 -12.87 -12.42 -0.66
N ASP A 129 -12.53 -12.70 0.60
CA ASP A 129 -11.15 -12.91 1.06
C ASP A 129 -10.55 -14.19 0.44
N ILE A 130 -11.40 -15.19 0.17
CA ILE A 130 -11.00 -16.43 -0.53
C ILE A 130 -10.68 -16.14 -2.01
N ALA A 131 -11.35 -15.17 -2.63
CA ALA A 131 -11.09 -14.81 -4.03
C ALA A 131 -9.73 -14.11 -4.22
N PHE A 132 -9.26 -13.37 -3.21
CA PHE A 132 -7.92 -12.79 -3.17
C PHE A 132 -6.84 -13.88 -2.95
N ILE A 133 -7.13 -14.88 -2.11
CA ILE A 133 -6.22 -15.99 -1.77
C ILE A 133 -6.18 -17.11 -2.85
N VAL A 134 -7.20 -17.22 -3.71
CA VAL A 134 -7.38 -18.37 -4.64
C VAL A 134 -7.70 -17.94 -6.08
N ARG A 135 -7.04 -16.92 -6.65
CA ARG A 135 -6.94 -16.83 -8.12
C ARG A 135 -5.63 -17.49 -8.59
N PRO A 136 -5.67 -18.70 -9.18
CA PRO A 136 -4.50 -19.21 -9.87
C PRO A 136 -4.13 -18.22 -10.98
N ALA A 137 -2.83 -18.04 -11.21
CA ALA A 137 -2.32 -17.33 -12.37
C ALA A 137 -2.97 -17.93 -13.63
N SER A 138 -4.04 -17.30 -14.11
CA SER A 138 -4.73 -17.74 -15.31
C SER A 138 -3.74 -17.62 -16.46
N GLY A 139 -3.42 -18.77 -17.03
CA GLY A 139 -2.26 -19.02 -17.89
C GLY A 139 -2.14 -18.02 -19.04
N HIS A 140 -0.90 -17.56 -19.24
CA HIS A 140 -0.47 -17.21 -20.58
C HIS A 140 -0.54 -18.48 -21.43
N GLY A 141 -1.56 -18.57 -22.28
CA GLY A 141 -1.57 -19.52 -23.38
C GLY A 141 -0.36 -19.22 -24.25
N LEU A 142 0.59 -20.16 -24.29
CA LEU A 142 1.56 -20.25 -25.37
C LEU A 142 0.76 -20.54 -26.65
N PRO A 143 1.00 -19.82 -27.77
CA PRO A 143 0.40 -20.19 -29.04
C PRO A 143 0.93 -21.56 -29.47
N ASP A 144 0.01 -22.44 -29.86
CA ASP A 144 0.28 -23.79 -30.36
C ASP A 144 1.33 -23.76 -31.48
N GLU A 145 2.41 -24.52 -31.27
CA GLU A 145 3.39 -24.85 -32.30
C GLU A 145 2.73 -25.82 -33.29
N PRO A 146 2.66 -25.51 -34.61
CA PRO A 146 2.07 -26.43 -35.56
C PRO A 146 2.95 -27.67 -35.72
N ALA A 147 2.38 -28.83 -35.41
CA ALA A 147 2.99 -30.12 -35.65
C ALA A 147 3.18 -30.37 -37.16
N SER A 148 4.44 -30.61 -37.54
CA SER A 148 4.97 -31.41 -38.67
C SER A 148 4.24 -31.38 -40.02
#